data_AF-A0AAW2PRU0-F1
#
_entry.id   AF-A0AAW2PRU0-F1
#
_cell.length_a   1.000
_cell.length_b   1.000
_cell.length_c   1.000
_cell.angle_alpha   90.00
_cell.angle_beta   90.00
_cell.angle_gamma   90.00
#
_symmetry.space_group_name_H-M   'P 1'
#
loop_
_entity.id
_entity.type
_entity.pdbx_description
1 polymer ?
#
loop_
_entity_poly.entity_id
_entity_poly.type
_entity_poly.pdbx_seq_one_letter_code
_entity_poly.pdbx_strand_id
1 'polypeptide(L)'
;MATNPNPSSNAGPFLLPEIGPDGLARESPVIAYTEKIIEEEQLQLRKYIDENYSKIRDVERELANLAMEMKLTSGPKKAALEHMRKRIEMSTREIRAAKLKEEQAKMAWEAAAKAVQDEEAIKQKLCEDLNKLVQESSNFQMARLEELKRRLEALNPSRASTSVPSDGNQRLAPVSITQDSSAVPTATAPASGAMGTISPESNAGNSPVNAQNQQPSSVGREEGKGKVQFKED
;
A
#
# COMPACT_ATOMS: atom_id res chain seq x y z
N MET A 1 37.63 60.64 20.04
CA MET A 1 37.35 62.10 20.00
C MET A 1 35.86 62.30 19.82
N ALA A 2 35.17 62.73 20.86
CA ALA A 2 33.94 63.52 20.79
C ALA A 2 33.70 64.02 22.23
N THR A 3 33.81 65.33 22.37
CA THR A 3 33.75 66.15 23.57
C THR A 3 32.32 66.31 24.08
N ASN A 4 32.19 66.46 25.41
CA ASN A 4 31.00 66.90 26.17
C ASN A 4 30.12 67.94 25.46
N PRO A 5 28.83 67.98 25.82
CA PRO A 5 28.42 69.09 26.68
C PRO A 5 27.71 68.61 27.94
N ASN A 6 28.27 69.05 29.06
CA ASN A 6 27.70 69.00 30.40
C ASN A 6 26.47 69.93 30.44
N PRO A 7 25.25 69.44 30.74
CA PRO A 7 24.12 70.32 30.91
C PRO A 7 24.04 70.80 32.36
N SER A 8 24.18 72.11 32.49
CA SER A 8 23.43 72.91 33.45
C SER A 8 23.82 72.77 34.92
N SER A 9 24.73 73.66 35.31
CA SER A 9 24.68 74.37 36.59
C SER A 9 23.26 74.89 36.83
N ASN A 10 22.43 74.07 37.48
CA ASN A 10 21.23 74.53 38.15
C ASN A 10 21.56 74.49 39.65
N ALA A 11 22.30 75.51 40.10
CA ALA A 11 22.40 75.84 41.51
C ALA A 11 20.99 76.28 41.95
N GLY A 12 20.14 75.29 42.26
CA GLY A 12 18.92 75.53 43.00
C GLY A 12 19.27 76.26 44.31
N PRO A 13 18.36 77.10 44.84
CA PRO A 13 18.62 77.75 46.11
C PRO A 13 18.96 76.65 47.11
N PHE A 14 20.17 76.69 47.67
CA PHE A 14 20.51 75.88 48.83
C PHE A 14 19.55 76.31 49.92
N LEU A 15 18.43 75.60 50.03
CA LEU A 15 17.45 75.74 51.09
C LEU A 15 18.15 75.20 52.35
N LEU A 16 18.96 76.06 52.96
CA LEU A 16 19.59 75.79 54.25
C LEU A 16 18.49 75.40 55.23
N PRO A 17 18.69 74.35 56.05
CA PRO A 17 17.75 74.00 57.10
C PRO A 17 17.40 75.24 57.94
N GLU A 18 16.11 75.50 58.13
CA GLU A 18 15.64 76.63 58.92
C GLU A 18 15.90 76.30 60.40
N ILE A 19 16.85 77.00 61.03
CA ILE A 19 17.24 76.73 62.42
C ILE A 19 16.15 77.26 63.34
N GLY A 20 15.49 76.35 64.05
CA GLY A 20 14.46 76.68 65.03
C GLY A 20 15.02 77.48 66.23
N PRO A 21 14.16 78.11 67.04
CA PRO A 21 14.57 78.86 68.24
C PRO A 21 15.26 77.99 69.32
N ASP A 22 15.20 76.67 69.17
CA ASP A 22 15.87 75.63 69.95
C ASP A 22 17.27 75.25 69.43
N GLY A 23 17.74 75.88 68.35
CA GLY A 23 19.04 75.60 67.73
C GLY A 23 19.07 74.32 66.89
N LEU A 24 17.90 73.70 66.65
CA LEU A 24 17.78 72.49 65.85
C LEU A 24 17.47 72.84 64.39
N ALA A 25 18.16 72.18 63.46
CA ALA A 25 17.90 72.31 62.03
C ALA A 25 16.52 71.73 61.69
N ARG A 26 15.60 72.56 61.19
CA ARG A 26 14.31 72.12 60.63
C ARG A 26 14.38 72.06 59.12
N GLU A 27 13.86 70.98 58.56
CA GLU A 27 13.79 70.80 57.12
C GLU A 27 12.69 71.72 56.55
N SER A 28 13.00 72.42 55.44
CA SER A 28 12.01 73.23 54.75
C SER A 28 10.87 72.31 54.26
N PRO A 29 9.59 72.64 54.48
CA PRO A 29 8.46 71.80 54.06
C PRO A 29 8.50 71.41 52.58
N VAL A 30 9.07 72.26 51.72
CA VAL A 30 9.25 71.99 50.28
C VAL A 30 10.33 70.93 50.04
N ILE A 31 11.46 70.98 50.77
CA ILE A 31 12.53 69.97 50.67
C ILE A 31 12.01 68.61 51.10
N ALA A 32 11.37 68.54 52.28
CA ALA A 32 10.84 67.30 52.82
C ALA A 32 9.80 66.66 51.88
N TYR A 33 8.96 67.49 51.25
CA TYR A 33 7.99 67.02 50.25
C TYR A 33 8.68 66.48 48.98
N THR A 34 9.68 67.19 48.45
CA THR A 34 10.43 66.73 47.27
C THR A 34 11.25 65.48 47.54
N GLU A 35 11.86 65.36 48.71
CA GLU A 35 12.65 64.19 49.12
C GLU A 35 11.76 62.95 49.23
N LYS A 36 10.56 63.10 49.81
CA LYS A 36 9.54 62.04 49.84
C LYS A 36 9.16 61.55 48.44
N ILE A 37 8.97 62.45 47.47
CA ILE A 37 8.65 62.07 46.08
C ILE A 37 9.82 61.29 45.46
N ILE A 38 11.05 61.75 45.65
CA ILE A 38 12.25 61.10 45.13
C ILE A 38 12.40 59.69 45.74
N GLU A 39 12.17 59.54 47.04
CA GLU A 39 12.20 58.24 47.71
C GLU A 39 11.14 57.29 47.16
N GLU A 40 9.91 57.76 46.95
CA GLU A 40 8.83 56.98 46.34
C GLU A 40 9.17 56.54 44.92
N GLU A 41 9.71 57.42 44.07
CA GLU A 41 10.15 57.07 42.72
C GLU A 41 11.34 56.10 42.70
N GLN A 42 12.31 56.27 43.60
CA GLN A 42 13.43 55.34 43.73
C GLN A 42 12.95 53.94 44.17
N LEU A 43 11.98 53.89 45.08
CA LEU A 43 11.38 52.63 45.52
C LEU A 43 10.64 51.94 44.35
N GLN A 44 9.86 52.69 43.58
CA GLN A 44 9.19 52.17 42.38
C GLN A 44 10.18 51.66 41.34
N LEU A 45 11.26 52.41 41.08
CA LEU A 45 12.28 52.03 40.13
C LEU A 45 12.99 50.73 40.54
N ARG A 46 13.35 50.59 41.82
CA ARG A 46 13.92 49.34 42.35
C ARG A 46 12.98 48.16 42.13
N LYS A 47 11.69 48.33 42.46
CA LYS A 47 10.68 47.29 42.24
C LYS A 47 10.56 46.91 40.76
N TYR A 48 10.54 47.90 39.87
CA TYR A 48 10.47 47.66 38.43
C TYR A 48 11.70 46.92 37.90
N ILE A 49 12.89 47.28 38.39
CA ILE A 49 14.14 46.61 38.05
C ILE A 49 14.11 45.16 38.53
N ASP A 50 13.73 44.91 39.78
CA ASP A 50 13.65 43.57 40.36
C ASP A 50 12.63 42.68 39.61
N GLU A 51 11.46 43.22 39.27
CA GLU A 51 10.45 42.53 38.46
C GLU A 51 10.99 42.20 37.05
N ASN A 52 11.71 43.12 36.40
CA ASN A 52 12.30 42.85 35.08
C ASN A 52 13.39 41.79 35.15
N TYR A 53 14.29 41.86 36.14
CA TYR A 53 15.31 40.83 36.34
C TYR A 53 14.68 39.48 36.67
N SER A 54 13.58 39.44 37.41
CA SER A 54 12.83 38.19 37.62
C SER A 54 12.28 37.64 36.32
N LYS A 55 11.61 38.46 35.51
CA LYS A 55 11.05 38.07 34.21
C LYS A 55 12.13 37.55 33.25
N ILE A 56 13.27 38.23 33.18
CA ILE A 56 14.40 37.80 32.35
C ILE A 56 14.86 36.40 32.77
N ARG A 57 15.06 36.19 34.08
CA ARG A 57 15.49 34.87 34.60
C ARG A 57 14.47 33.77 34.33
N ASP A 58 13.17 34.08 34.38
CA ASP A 58 12.13 33.10 34.09
C ASP A 58 12.12 32.73 32.60
N VAL A 59 12.24 33.71 31.69
CA VAL A 59 12.36 33.47 30.25
C VAL A 59 13.63 32.69 29.90
N GLU A 60 14.77 33.00 30.52
CA GLU A 60 16.02 32.25 30.34
C GLU A 60 15.86 30.79 30.76
N ARG A 61 15.15 30.53 31.87
CA ARG A 61 14.86 29.19 32.35
C ARG A 61 13.95 28.43 31.38
N GLU A 62 12.92 29.08 30.84
CA GLU A 62 12.04 28.47 29.83
C GLU A 62 12.78 28.16 28.53
N LEU A 63 13.64 29.08 28.06
CA LEU A 63 14.48 28.84 26.88
C LEU A 63 15.44 27.67 27.09
N ALA A 64 16.07 27.56 28.27
CA ALA A 64 16.92 26.44 28.60
C ALA A 64 16.15 25.12 28.62
N ASN A 65 14.95 25.10 29.20
CA ASN A 65 14.06 23.94 29.21
C ASN A 65 13.65 23.53 27.79
N LEU A 66 13.21 24.48 26.97
CA LEU A 66 12.80 24.21 25.59
C LEU A 66 13.96 23.67 24.75
N ALA A 67 15.17 24.22 24.91
CA ALA A 67 16.36 23.74 24.23
C ALA A 67 16.72 22.29 24.63
N MET A 68 16.57 21.95 25.91
CA MET A 68 16.77 20.58 26.40
C MET A 68 15.72 19.63 25.82
N GLU A 69 14.45 20.02 25.83
CA GLU A 69 13.35 19.24 25.26
C GLU A 69 13.54 18.97 23.77
N MET A 70 13.93 19.99 23.00
CA MET A 70 14.29 19.83 21.59
C MET A 70 15.41 18.80 21.42
N LYS A 71 16.47 18.84 22.22
CA LYS A 71 17.59 17.87 22.14
C LYS A 71 17.13 16.44 22.46
N LEU A 72 16.32 16.27 23.51
CA LEU A 72 15.80 14.96 23.93
C LEU A 72 14.84 14.36 22.90
N THR A 73 14.00 15.19 22.29
CA THR A 73 13.00 14.75 21.30
C THR A 73 13.59 14.55 19.90
N SER A 74 14.69 15.24 19.56
CA SER A 74 15.34 15.15 18.25
C SER A 74 15.88 13.76 17.94
N GLY A 75 16.46 13.06 18.93
CA GLY A 75 17.08 11.74 18.74
C GLY A 75 16.09 10.66 18.31
N PRO A 76 15.07 10.34 19.13
CA PRO A 76 14.08 9.31 18.81
C PRO A 76 13.32 9.61 17.51
N LYS A 77 12.92 10.87 17.28
CA LYS A 77 12.23 11.28 16.05
C LYS A 77 13.11 11.08 14.81
N LYS A 78 14.38 11.49 14.87
CA LYS A 78 15.33 11.31 13.77
C LYS A 78 15.61 9.83 13.50
N ALA A 79 15.78 9.02 14.53
CA ALA A 79 15.99 7.58 14.39
C ALA A 79 14.79 6.87 13.73
N ALA A 80 13.57 7.23 14.12
CA ALA A 80 12.36 6.71 13.50
C ALA A 80 12.25 7.07 12.01
N LEU A 81 12.54 8.33 11.64
CA LEU A 81 12.56 8.78 10.26
C LEU A 81 13.63 8.06 9.41
N GLU A 82 14.84 7.92 9.95
CA GLU A 82 15.94 7.18 9.31
C GLU A 82 15.57 5.70 9.08
N HIS A 83 14.96 5.06 10.07
CA HIS A 83 14.47 3.68 9.95
C HIS A 83 13.39 3.55 8.86
N MET A 84 12.41 4.45 8.83
CA MET A 84 11.40 4.46 7.77
C MET A 84 12.02 4.66 6.38
N ARG A 85 12.98 5.58 6.24
CA ARG A 85 13.72 5.80 5.00
C ARG A 85 14.42 4.53 4.52
N LYS A 86 15.13 3.83 5.42
CA LYS A 86 15.80 2.56 5.10
C LYS A 86 14.80 1.48 4.67
N ARG A 87 13.65 1.37 5.35
CA ARG A 87 12.58 0.43 4.97
C ARG A 87 12.02 0.72 3.58
N ILE A 88 11.78 1.99 3.25
CA ILE A 88 11.31 2.41 1.93
C ILE A 88 12.35 2.04 0.86
N GLU A 89 13.63 2.28 1.12
CA GLU A 89 14.70 1.96 0.18
C GLU A 89 14.82 0.45 -0.07
N MET A 90 14.74 -0.36 0.98
CA MET A 90 14.72 -1.82 0.84
C MET A 90 13.50 -2.29 0.03
N SER A 91 12.30 -1.84 0.40
CA SER A 91 11.07 -2.17 -0.33
C SER A 91 11.14 -1.75 -1.81
N THR A 92 11.73 -0.59 -2.11
CA THR A 92 11.91 -0.13 -3.50
C THR A 92 12.86 -1.05 -4.29
N ARG A 93 13.90 -1.61 -3.65
CA ARG A 93 14.80 -2.59 -4.30
C ARG A 93 14.08 -3.93 -4.51
N GLU A 94 13.31 -4.39 -3.53
CA GLU A 94 12.52 -5.62 -3.64
C GLU A 94 11.48 -5.53 -4.75
N ILE A 95 10.76 -4.41 -4.86
CA ILE A 95 9.79 -4.17 -5.94
C ILE A 95 10.48 -4.23 -7.30
N ARG A 96 11.67 -3.63 -7.45
CA ARG A 96 12.42 -3.70 -8.71
C ARG A 96 12.83 -5.14 -9.06
N ALA A 97 13.30 -5.90 -8.08
CA ALA A 97 13.65 -7.31 -8.29
C ALA A 97 12.42 -8.16 -8.64
N ALA A 98 11.28 -7.91 -7.99
CA ALA A 98 10.01 -8.59 -8.29
C ALA A 98 9.52 -8.27 -9.71
N LYS A 99 9.56 -7.00 -10.13
CA LYS A 99 9.19 -6.59 -11.50
C LYS A 99 10.05 -7.25 -12.58
N LEU A 100 11.35 -7.40 -12.33
CA LEU A 100 12.22 -8.10 -13.28
C LEU A 100 11.83 -9.57 -13.44
N LYS A 101 11.46 -10.24 -12.34
CA LYS A 101 10.98 -11.62 -12.35
C LYS A 101 9.61 -11.74 -13.02
N GLU A 102 8.71 -10.80 -12.76
CA GLU A 102 7.41 -10.70 -13.41
C GLU A 102 7.56 -10.62 -14.93
N GLU A 103 8.42 -9.72 -15.42
CA GLU A 103 8.66 -9.56 -16.86
C GLU A 103 9.25 -10.84 -17.48
N GLN A 104 10.22 -11.47 -16.80
CA GLN A 104 10.79 -12.74 -17.26
C GLN A 104 9.75 -13.86 -17.34
N ALA A 105 8.88 -13.98 -16.33
CA ALA A 105 7.82 -14.97 -16.31
C ALA A 105 6.80 -14.70 -17.42
N LYS A 106 6.48 -13.43 -17.68
CA LYS A 106 5.60 -13.02 -18.77
C LYS A 106 6.18 -13.40 -20.14
N MET A 107 7.45 -13.10 -20.40
CA MET A 107 8.10 -13.50 -21.65
C MET A 107 8.10 -15.02 -21.86
N ALA A 108 8.37 -15.79 -20.80
CA ALA A 108 8.32 -17.25 -20.86
C ALA A 108 6.91 -17.78 -21.14
N TRP A 109 5.90 -17.17 -20.50
CA TRP A 109 4.50 -17.51 -20.73
C TRP A 109 4.06 -17.19 -22.17
N GLU A 110 4.44 -16.03 -22.70
CA GLU A 110 4.13 -15.65 -24.09
C GLU A 110 4.78 -16.62 -25.10
N ALA A 111 6.03 -17.03 -24.86
CA ALA A 111 6.71 -18.01 -25.70
C ALA A 111 6.02 -19.39 -25.65
N ALA A 112 5.64 -19.85 -24.46
CA ALA A 112 4.91 -21.11 -24.29
C ALA A 112 3.52 -21.06 -24.95
N ALA A 113 2.80 -19.94 -24.79
CA ALA A 113 1.48 -19.74 -25.40
C ALA A 113 1.57 -19.77 -26.93
N LYS A 114 2.61 -19.13 -27.50
CA LYS A 114 2.86 -19.19 -28.94
C LYS A 114 3.15 -20.61 -29.43
N ALA A 115 3.98 -21.37 -28.71
CA ALA A 115 4.27 -22.76 -29.07
C ALA A 115 3.00 -23.63 -29.10
N VAL A 116 2.08 -23.44 -28.15
CA VAL A 116 0.77 -24.11 -28.15
C VAL A 116 -0.04 -23.73 -29.38
N GLN A 117 -0.12 -22.44 -29.73
CA GLN A 117 -0.83 -21.98 -30.93
C GLN A 117 -0.26 -22.57 -32.21
N ASP A 118 1.07 -22.62 -32.33
CA ASP A 118 1.74 -23.19 -33.51
C ASP A 118 1.42 -24.69 -33.65
N GLU A 119 1.45 -25.45 -32.56
CA GLU A 119 1.06 -26.87 -32.53
C GLU A 119 -0.43 -27.08 -32.83
N GLU A 120 -1.30 -26.22 -32.30
CA GLU A 120 -2.74 -26.25 -32.61
C GLU A 120 -3.02 -25.97 -34.09
N ALA A 121 -2.28 -25.04 -34.70
CA ALA A 121 -2.38 -24.76 -36.14
C ALA A 121 -1.91 -25.95 -36.99
N ILE A 122 -0.81 -26.61 -36.59
CA ILE A 122 -0.34 -27.84 -37.25
C ILE A 122 -1.39 -28.94 -37.15
N LYS A 123 -1.95 -29.15 -35.96
CA LYS A 123 -3.04 -30.12 -35.74
C LYS A 123 -4.24 -29.82 -36.62
N GLN A 124 -4.68 -28.56 -36.67
CA GLN A 124 -5.83 -28.14 -37.47
C GLN A 124 -5.60 -28.46 -38.95
N LYS A 125 -4.41 -28.15 -39.48
CA LYS A 125 -4.04 -28.48 -40.85
C LYS A 125 -4.08 -29.99 -41.11
N LEU A 126 -3.56 -30.80 -40.19
CA LEU A 126 -3.60 -32.27 -40.33
C LEU A 126 -5.04 -32.81 -40.34
N CYS A 127 -5.93 -32.23 -39.52
CA CYS A 127 -7.35 -32.57 -39.54
C CYS A 127 -8.00 -32.23 -40.89
N GLU A 128 -7.66 -31.07 -41.46
CA GLU A 128 -8.15 -30.65 -42.78
C GLU A 128 -7.65 -31.58 -43.90
N ASP A 129 -6.37 -31.92 -43.89
CA ASP A 129 -5.76 -32.81 -44.88
C ASP A 129 -6.33 -34.24 -44.79
N LEU A 130 -6.55 -34.75 -43.57
CA LEU A 130 -7.23 -36.03 -43.36
C LEU A 130 -8.65 -36.01 -43.92
N ASN A 131 -9.41 -34.94 -43.65
CA ASN A 131 -10.77 -34.81 -44.14
C ASN A 131 -10.82 -34.77 -45.68
N LYS A 132 -9.88 -34.07 -46.31
CA LYS A 132 -9.72 -34.07 -47.78
C LYS A 132 -9.43 -35.47 -48.31
N LEU A 133 -8.48 -36.19 -47.71
CA LEU A 133 -8.13 -37.54 -48.14
C LEU A 133 -9.32 -38.51 -48.03
N VAL A 134 -10.10 -38.42 -46.95
CA VAL A 134 -11.33 -39.22 -46.77
C VAL A 134 -12.35 -38.90 -47.86
N GLN A 135 -12.59 -37.62 -48.15
CA GLN A 135 -13.53 -37.21 -49.19
C GLN A 135 -13.07 -37.64 -50.58
N GLU A 136 -11.79 -37.48 -50.92
CA GLU A 136 -11.19 -37.90 -52.18
C GLU A 136 -11.27 -39.41 -52.36
N SER A 137 -10.97 -40.19 -51.31
CA SER A 137 -11.08 -41.65 -51.33
C SER A 137 -12.52 -42.11 -51.55
N SER A 138 -13.48 -41.49 -50.86
CA SER A 138 -14.91 -41.77 -51.04
C SER A 138 -15.36 -41.44 -52.47
N ASN A 139 -15.00 -40.26 -52.98
CA ASN A 139 -15.33 -39.83 -54.34
C ASN A 139 -14.71 -40.77 -55.39
N PHE A 140 -13.47 -41.20 -55.18
CA PHE A 140 -12.78 -42.15 -56.06
C PHE A 140 -13.47 -43.52 -56.05
N GLN A 141 -13.83 -44.05 -54.88
CA GLN A 141 -14.56 -45.30 -54.75
C GLN A 141 -15.92 -45.23 -55.46
N MET A 142 -16.65 -44.13 -55.30
CA MET A 142 -17.93 -43.90 -55.97
C MET A 142 -17.78 -43.82 -57.49
N ALA A 143 -16.83 -43.04 -58.00
CA ALA A 143 -16.57 -42.94 -59.44
C ALA A 143 -16.21 -44.30 -60.05
N ARG A 144 -15.42 -45.11 -59.34
CA ARG A 144 -15.07 -46.47 -59.76
C ARG A 144 -16.29 -47.42 -59.77
N LEU A 145 -17.17 -47.32 -58.78
CA LEU A 145 -18.42 -48.09 -58.75
C LEU A 145 -19.36 -47.70 -59.90
N GLU A 146 -19.49 -46.41 -60.19
CA GLU A 146 -20.27 -45.91 -61.32
C GLU A 146 -19.71 -46.37 -62.67
N GLU A 147 -18.38 -46.39 -62.81
CA GLU A 147 -17.72 -46.92 -64.01
C GLU A 147 -17.99 -48.43 -64.17
N LEU A 148 -17.82 -49.22 -63.11
CA LEU A 148 -18.09 -50.66 -63.14
C LEU A 148 -19.56 -50.94 -63.47
N LYS A 149 -20.49 -50.18 -62.89
CA LYS A 149 -21.91 -50.23 -63.21
C LYS A 149 -22.15 -49.96 -64.70
N ARG A 150 -21.56 -48.89 -65.25
CA ARG A 150 -21.67 -48.55 -66.67
C ARG A 150 -21.13 -49.66 -67.59
N ARG A 151 -20.00 -50.27 -67.23
CA ARG A 151 -19.42 -51.39 -67.97
C ARG A 151 -20.33 -52.63 -67.90
N LEU A 152 -20.91 -52.92 -66.75
CA LEU A 152 -21.83 -54.05 -66.56
C LEU A 152 -23.14 -53.86 -67.36
N GLU A 153 -23.66 -52.64 -67.42
CA GLU A 153 -24.82 -52.28 -68.25
C GLU A 153 -24.50 -52.47 -69.74
N ALA A 154 -23.32 -52.04 -70.21
CA ALA A 154 -22.90 -52.24 -71.60
C ALA A 154 -22.74 -53.71 -72.00
N LEU A 155 -22.33 -54.57 -71.07
CA LEU A 155 -22.21 -56.02 -71.29
C LEU A 155 -23.56 -56.77 -71.23
N ASN A 156 -24.62 -56.13 -70.75
CA ASN A 156 -25.99 -56.65 -70.76
C ASN A 156 -26.92 -55.83 -71.68
N PRO A 157 -26.67 -55.77 -73.00
CA PRO A 157 -27.49 -54.98 -73.93
C PRO A 157 -28.95 -55.47 -73.99
N SER A 158 -29.24 -56.71 -73.57
CA SER A 158 -30.56 -57.33 -73.62
C SER A 158 -31.56 -56.83 -72.57
N ARG A 159 -31.21 -55.87 -71.70
CA ARG A 159 -32.13 -55.30 -70.69
C ARG A 159 -32.50 -53.83 -70.90
N ALA A 160 -32.12 -53.24 -72.04
CA ALA A 160 -32.47 -51.85 -72.38
C ALA A 160 -33.92 -51.68 -72.90
N SER A 161 -34.64 -52.77 -73.18
CA SER A 161 -36.05 -52.74 -73.60
C SER A 161 -36.92 -53.57 -72.66
N THR A 162 -37.33 -52.99 -71.53
CA THR A 162 -38.60 -53.29 -70.86
C THR A 162 -38.82 -52.23 -69.78
N SER A 163 -39.29 -51.06 -70.20
CA SER A 163 -40.27 -50.35 -69.40
C SER A 163 -41.48 -51.28 -69.26
N VAL A 164 -41.75 -51.74 -68.04
CA VAL A 164 -43.04 -52.36 -67.71
C VAL A 164 -43.73 -51.42 -66.72
N PRO A 165 -44.96 -50.97 -67.01
CA PRO A 165 -45.69 -50.05 -66.17
C PRO A 165 -46.04 -50.71 -64.84
N SER A 166 -45.88 -49.93 -63.78
CA SER A 166 -46.48 -50.19 -62.48
C SER A 166 -48.00 -50.09 -62.62
N ASP A 167 -48.72 -51.21 -62.58
CA ASP A 167 -50.02 -51.25 -61.92
C ASP A 167 -50.51 -52.69 -61.70
N GLY A 168 -51.12 -52.96 -60.54
CA GLY A 168 -51.79 -54.24 -60.29
C GLY A 168 -51.78 -54.78 -58.87
N ASN A 169 -52.30 -54.00 -57.91
CA ASN A 169 -53.14 -54.44 -56.79
C ASN A 169 -52.83 -55.78 -56.09
N GLN A 170 -52.41 -55.71 -54.82
CA GLN A 170 -53.07 -56.48 -53.77
C GLN A 170 -53.37 -55.59 -52.56
N ARG A 171 -54.65 -55.27 -52.43
CA ARG A 171 -55.34 -54.64 -51.32
C ARG A 171 -55.87 -55.75 -50.40
N LEU A 172 -55.41 -55.79 -49.15
CA LEU A 172 -56.12 -56.27 -47.96
C LEU A 172 -55.56 -55.45 -46.78
N ALA A 173 -56.18 -54.32 -46.45
CA ALA A 173 -57.27 -54.13 -45.48
C ALA A 173 -56.79 -54.10 -44.01
N PRO A 174 -57.39 -53.23 -43.18
CA PRO A 174 -56.74 -52.59 -42.03
C PRO A 174 -57.13 -53.23 -40.69
N VAL A 175 -56.25 -53.14 -39.70
CA VAL A 175 -56.62 -53.34 -38.29
C VAL A 175 -56.17 -52.12 -37.50
N SER A 176 -57.16 -51.29 -37.17
CA SER A 176 -57.14 -50.38 -36.02
C SER A 176 -57.30 -51.17 -34.73
N ILE A 177 -56.80 -50.62 -33.61
CA ILE A 177 -57.09 -50.88 -32.16
C ILE A 177 -55.75 -50.63 -31.44
N THR A 178 -55.55 -49.82 -30.39
CA THR A 178 -56.31 -48.86 -29.57
C THR A 178 -55.25 -48.12 -28.73
N GLN A 179 -55.62 -46.94 -28.21
CA GLN A 179 -55.00 -46.27 -27.07
C GLN A 179 -54.69 -47.23 -25.90
N ASP A 180 -53.67 -46.96 -25.07
CA ASP A 180 -53.91 -46.41 -23.72
C ASP A 180 -52.61 -45.99 -22.99
N SER A 181 -52.87 -45.12 -22.03
CA SER A 181 -52.14 -44.33 -21.06
C SER A 181 -51.18 -45.05 -20.10
N SER A 182 -50.51 -44.20 -19.30
CA SER A 182 -50.13 -44.38 -17.88
C SER A 182 -48.62 -44.39 -17.65
N ALA A 183 -48.00 -43.30 -17.19
CA ALA A 183 -47.95 -42.79 -15.80
C ALA A 183 -47.20 -43.73 -14.81
N VAL A 184 -45.92 -43.35 -14.51
CA VAL A 184 -45.21 -43.11 -13.20
C VAL A 184 -45.83 -43.77 -11.93
N PRO A 185 -45.13 -44.27 -10.86
CA PRO A 185 -43.86 -43.83 -10.18
C PRO A 185 -42.91 -45.02 -9.76
N THR A 186 -41.75 -44.93 -9.08
CA THR A 186 -41.46 -44.32 -7.77
C THR A 186 -39.95 -44.32 -7.44
N ALA A 187 -39.50 -43.13 -7.02
CA ALA A 187 -38.50 -42.73 -6.03
C ALA A 187 -37.34 -43.66 -5.61
N THR A 188 -36.13 -43.09 -5.56
CA THR A 188 -35.57 -42.59 -4.27
C THR A 188 -34.60 -41.43 -4.54
N ALA A 189 -34.82 -40.30 -3.88
CA ALA A 189 -33.86 -39.20 -3.68
C ALA A 189 -33.36 -39.27 -2.21
N PRO A 190 -32.51 -38.38 -1.65
CA PRO A 190 -31.78 -37.25 -2.24
C PRO A 190 -30.32 -37.07 -1.71
N ALA A 191 -29.58 -36.12 -2.28
CA ALA A 191 -28.77 -35.12 -1.55
C ALA A 191 -28.43 -33.99 -2.55
N SER A 192 -29.21 -32.89 -2.53
CA SER A 192 -28.81 -31.57 -1.99
C SER A 192 -27.46 -31.07 -2.51
N GLY A 193 -27.32 -29.95 -3.21
CA GLY A 193 -28.23 -28.89 -3.60
C GLY A 193 -27.45 -27.78 -4.32
N ALA A 194 -28.16 -27.09 -5.22
CA ALA A 194 -28.00 -25.72 -5.73
C ALA A 194 -27.19 -24.75 -4.83
N MET A 195 -26.63 -23.61 -5.26
CA MET A 195 -26.48 -22.87 -6.52
C MET A 195 -25.79 -21.55 -6.10
N GLY A 196 -25.03 -20.94 -7.02
CA GLY A 196 -24.95 -19.49 -7.20
C GLY A 196 -24.44 -18.56 -6.07
N THR A 197 -23.33 -17.89 -6.40
CA THR A 197 -23.21 -16.41 -6.39
C THR A 197 -23.03 -15.67 -5.04
N ILE A 198 -22.15 -14.65 -5.11
CA ILE A 198 -21.92 -13.44 -4.28
C ILE A 198 -21.32 -13.53 -2.86
N SER A 199 -20.16 -12.87 -2.72
CA SER A 199 -19.68 -12.23 -1.48
C SER A 199 -20.65 -11.10 -1.04
N PRO A 200 -20.76 -10.71 0.25
CA PRO A 200 -19.73 -9.90 0.91
C PRO A 200 -19.55 -10.11 2.43
N GLU A 201 -18.42 -9.62 2.93
CA GLU A 201 -18.18 -8.98 4.25
C GLU A 201 -18.95 -9.47 5.50
N SER A 202 -18.24 -9.94 6.53
CA SER A 202 -18.46 -9.46 7.90
C SER A 202 -17.31 -9.77 8.85
N ASN A 203 -17.05 -8.73 9.62
CA ASN A 203 -16.13 -8.51 10.73
C ASN A 203 -16.57 -9.26 12.00
N ALA A 204 -15.60 -9.67 12.83
CA ALA A 204 -15.60 -9.59 14.31
C ALA A 204 -14.96 -10.84 14.97
N GLY A 205 -13.98 -10.61 15.85
CA GLY A 205 -13.57 -11.62 16.83
C GLY A 205 -12.19 -11.44 17.45
N ASN A 206 -11.96 -10.30 18.11
CA ASN A 206 -10.77 -10.00 18.92
C ASN A 206 -10.54 -11.02 20.06
N SER A 207 -9.27 -11.13 20.52
CA SER A 207 -8.78 -10.80 21.90
C SER A 207 -7.49 -11.60 22.28
N PRO A 208 -6.79 -11.33 23.40
CA PRO A 208 -5.61 -10.47 23.42
C PRO A 208 -4.42 -11.07 24.20
N VAL A 209 -3.19 -10.54 24.08
CA VAL A 209 -2.24 -10.49 25.22
C VAL A 209 -1.34 -9.26 25.05
N ASN A 210 -1.50 -8.32 25.99
CA ASN A 210 -0.59 -7.24 26.29
C ASN A 210 0.20 -7.61 27.56
N ALA A 211 1.53 -7.46 27.56
CA ALA A 211 2.32 -7.37 28.79
C ALA A 211 3.58 -6.52 28.54
N GLN A 212 3.65 -5.43 29.28
CA GLN A 212 4.65 -4.37 29.27
C GLN A 212 6.00 -4.78 29.86
N ASN A 213 7.06 -4.31 29.19
CA ASN A 213 8.19 -3.55 29.73
C ASN A 213 9.02 -4.13 30.90
N GLN A 214 10.32 -4.39 30.65
CA GLN A 214 11.45 -4.06 31.54
C GLN A 214 12.82 -4.36 30.88
N GLN A 215 13.66 -3.33 30.77
CA GLN A 215 15.14 -3.37 30.77
C GLN A 215 15.60 -2.48 31.96
N PRO A 216 16.86 -2.48 32.49
CA PRO A 216 18.15 -2.70 31.78
C PRO A 216 19.31 -3.34 32.61
N SER A 217 20.53 -3.31 32.04
CA SER A 217 21.90 -3.39 32.65
C SER A 217 22.53 -4.79 32.72
N SER A 218 23.82 -5.07 32.42
CA SER A 218 25.10 -4.33 32.54
C SER A 218 26.14 -4.84 31.51
N VAL A 219 26.87 -3.97 30.79
CA VAL A 219 28.30 -3.58 31.00
C VAL A 219 29.30 -4.74 31.14
N GLY A 220 30.25 -4.81 30.19
CA GLY A 220 31.47 -5.61 30.25
C GLY A 220 32.36 -5.34 29.02
N ARG A 221 33.20 -4.31 29.13
CA ARG A 221 34.18 -3.82 28.15
C ARG A 221 35.51 -4.53 28.43
N GLU A 222 36.19 -5.07 27.43
CA GLU A 222 37.65 -5.13 27.47
C GLU A 222 38.28 -5.19 26.06
N GLU A 223 39.19 -4.25 25.84
CA GLU A 223 40.10 -4.12 24.70
C GLU A 223 41.22 -5.16 24.81
N GLY A 224 41.80 -5.60 23.68
CA GLY A 224 43.00 -6.43 23.73
C GLY A 224 43.65 -6.66 22.36
N LYS A 225 44.69 -5.87 22.06
CA LYS A 225 45.62 -5.98 20.92
C LYS A 225 46.40 -7.31 20.93
N GLY A 226 46.87 -7.75 19.76
CA GLY A 226 48.08 -8.60 19.69
C GLY A 226 48.24 -9.42 18.41
N LYS A 227 49.14 -8.97 17.52
CA LYS A 227 49.88 -9.86 16.60
C LYS A 227 50.89 -10.69 17.41
N VAL A 228 51.23 -11.91 16.95
CA VAL A 228 52.59 -12.44 16.69
C VAL A 228 52.55 -13.97 16.52
N GLN A 229 53.35 -14.46 15.57
CA GLN A 229 53.68 -15.85 15.21
C GLN A 229 54.33 -16.64 16.36
N PHE A 230 54.23 -17.98 16.37
CA PHE A 230 55.35 -18.95 16.21
C PHE A 230 54.87 -20.42 16.34
N LYS A 231 55.68 -21.31 15.73
CA LYS A 231 55.83 -22.81 15.68
C LYS A 231 55.31 -23.64 16.87
N GLU A 232 55.23 -24.98 16.92
CA GLU A 232 55.80 -26.19 16.26
C GLU A 232 54.75 -27.31 16.59
N ASP A 233 54.47 -28.30 15.75
CA ASP A 233 55.19 -29.57 15.56
C ASP A 233 54.82 -30.21 14.19
#